data_AF-A0A7W4HEF3-F1
#
_entry.id   AF-A0A7W4HEF3-F1
#
_cell.length_a   1.000
_cell.length_b   1.000
_cell.length_c   1.000
_cell.angle_alpha   90.00
_cell.angle_beta   90.00
_cell.angle_gamma   90.00
#
_symmetry.space_group_name_H-M   'P 1'
#
loop_
_entity.id
_entity.type
_entity.pdbx_description
1 polymer ?
#
loop_
_entity_poly.entity_id
_entity_poly.type
_entity_poly.pdbx_seq_one_letter_code
_entity_poly.pdbx_strand_id
1 'polypeptide(L)' 'RMGFEERSVRKMSERLLGWRVAKRQQLSNWENDTLTEAQQCYAATDAWLCLQLYCLPLVQEFLRGGGATTSKG' A
#
# COMPACT_ATOMS: atom_id res chain seq x y z
N ARG A 1 15.22 -9.45 3.31
CA ARG A 1 14.60 -8.23 3.90
C ARG A 1 13.09 -8.33 3.69
N MET A 2 12.29 -8.42 4.76
CA MET A 2 10.92 -8.97 4.78
C MET A 2 9.82 -8.04 4.20
N GLY A 3 10.19 -7.06 3.37
CA GLY A 3 9.24 -6.14 2.72
C GLY A 3 8.67 -5.01 3.60
N PHE A 4 8.82 -5.09 4.93
CA PHE A 4 8.27 -4.14 5.91
C PHE A 4 9.00 -2.79 6.06
N GLU A 5 10.11 -2.59 5.36
CA GLU A 5 10.85 -1.33 5.41
C GLU A 5 10.41 -0.35 4.32
N GLU A 6 9.54 -0.80 3.43
CA GLU A 6 9.01 0.02 2.35
C GLU A 6 7.97 1.00 2.90
N ARG A 7 8.19 2.30 2.67
CA ARG A 7 7.29 3.36 3.14
C ARG A 7 6.08 3.60 2.24
N SER A 8 5.81 2.70 1.29
CA SER A 8 4.71 2.88 0.33
C SER A 8 3.88 1.60 0.18
N VAL A 9 2.56 1.75 0.26
CA VAL A 9 1.57 0.69 0.05
C VAL A 9 1.84 -0.07 -1.25
N ARG A 10 2.14 0.63 -2.34
CA ARG A 10 2.48 0.03 -3.63
C ARG A 10 3.67 -0.94 -3.58
N LYS A 11 4.77 -0.54 -2.93
CA LYS A 11 5.95 -1.42 -2.85
C LYS A 11 5.72 -2.58 -1.89
N MET A 12 4.95 -2.35 -0.82
CA MET A 12 4.51 -3.43 0.05
C MET A 12 3.59 -4.40 -0.69
N SER A 13 2.63 -3.92 -1.49
CA SER A 13 1.75 -4.79 -2.29
C SER A 13 2.53 -5.57 -3.33
N GLU A 14 3.53 -4.97 -3.99
CA GLU A 14 4.36 -5.68 -4.96
C GLU A 14 5.19 -6.78 -4.28
N ARG A 15 5.77 -6.51 -3.11
CA ARG A 15 6.60 -7.49 -2.39
C ARG A 15 5.81 -8.57 -1.65
N LEU A 16 4.70 -8.21 -1.01
CA LEU A 16 3.94 -9.09 -0.12
C LEU A 16 2.76 -9.77 -0.81
N LEU A 17 2.15 -9.11 -1.80
CA LEU A 17 0.99 -9.63 -2.54
C LEU A 17 1.34 -9.98 -3.99
N GLY A 18 2.54 -9.64 -4.49
CA GLY A 18 2.89 -9.81 -5.91
C GLY A 18 2.13 -8.87 -6.85
N TRP A 19 1.44 -7.84 -6.31
CA TRP A 19 0.56 -6.97 -7.08
C TRP A 19 1.23 -5.62 -7.40
N ARG A 20 1.30 -5.28 -8.68
CA ARG A 20 1.89 -4.02 -9.16
C ARG A 20 0.81 -3.01 -9.58
N VAL A 21 0.75 -1.87 -8.90
CA VAL A 21 -0.17 -0.76 -9.22
C VAL A 21 0.46 0.20 -10.21
N ALA A 22 -0.28 0.77 -11.14
CA ALA A 22 0.20 1.84 -12.02
C ALA A 22 0.13 3.21 -11.33
N LYS A 23 1.14 4.08 -11.49
CA LYS A 23 1.23 5.40 -10.83
C LYS A 23 0.56 6.57 -11.57
N ARG A 24 -0.22 6.28 -12.62
CA ARG A 24 -0.65 7.30 -13.59
C ARG A 24 -1.50 8.41 -12.98
N GLN A 25 -2.25 8.11 -11.91
CA GLN A 25 -3.12 9.07 -11.23
C GLN A 25 -2.48 9.70 -9.98
N GLN A 26 -1.26 9.33 -9.61
CA GLN A 26 -0.62 9.85 -8.40
C GLN A 26 -0.38 11.36 -8.48
N LEU A 27 -0.06 11.88 -9.67
CA LEU A 27 0.26 13.29 -9.93
C LEU A 27 -0.83 13.99 -10.77
N SER A 28 -2.03 13.43 -10.88
CA SER A 28 -3.15 14.10 -11.56
C SER A 28 -3.75 15.21 -10.69
N ASN A 29 -4.61 16.06 -11.26
CA ASN A 29 -5.29 17.10 -10.49
C ASN A 29 -6.37 16.49 -9.59
N TRP A 30 -6.10 16.42 -8.28
CA TRP A 30 -7.01 15.90 -7.26
C TRP A 30 -7.96 16.94 -6.68
N GLU A 31 -7.79 18.21 -7.04
CA GLU A 31 -8.63 19.31 -6.54
C GLU A 31 -9.88 19.52 -7.40
N ASN A 32 -10.05 18.75 -8.48
CA ASN A 32 -11.27 18.81 -9.28
C ASN A 32 -12.50 18.40 -8.44
N ASP A 33 -13.58 19.18 -8.53
CA ASP A 33 -14.86 18.92 -7.86
C ASP A 33 -15.42 17.53 -8.16
N THR A 34 -15.16 17.00 -9.37
CA THR A 34 -15.51 15.64 -9.76
C THR A 34 -14.27 14.90 -10.23
N LEU A 35 -13.97 13.80 -9.56
CA LEU A 35 -12.87 12.91 -9.93
C LEU A 35 -13.24 12.11 -11.18
N THR A 36 -12.26 11.95 -12.07
CA THR A 36 -12.40 11.04 -13.21
C THR A 36 -12.55 9.59 -12.75
N GLU A 37 -13.17 8.73 -13.56
CA GLU A 37 -13.28 7.29 -13.28
C GLU A 37 -11.91 6.66 -13.00
N ALA A 38 -10.88 7.07 -13.74
CA ALA A 38 -9.52 6.56 -13.51
C ALA A 38 -8.96 6.95 -12.13
N GLN A 39 -9.24 8.16 -11.64
CA GLN A 39 -8.85 8.59 -10.29
C GLN A 39 -9.63 7.84 -9.20
N GLN A 40 -10.94 7.63 -9.41
CA GLN A 40 -11.78 6.86 -8.50
C GLN A 40 -11.29 5.41 -8.39
N CYS A 41 -11.04 4.75 -9.52
CA CYS A 41 -10.47 3.40 -9.57
C CYS A 41 -9.10 3.33 -8.90
N TYR A 42 -8.25 4.33 -9.10
CA TYR A 42 -6.94 4.40 -8.44
C TYR A 42 -7.08 4.50 -6.91
N ALA A 43 -7.91 5.41 -6.41
CA ALA A 43 -8.16 5.58 -4.97
C ALA A 43 -8.79 4.32 -4.34
N ALA A 44 -9.76 3.70 -5.03
CA ALA A 44 -10.37 2.45 -4.60
C ALA A 44 -9.34 1.30 -4.55
N THR A 45 -8.42 1.25 -5.52
CA THR A 45 -7.32 0.26 -5.54
C THR A 45 -6.39 0.44 -4.34
N ASP A 46 -5.99 1.68 -4.01
CA ASP A 46 -5.14 1.95 -2.86
C ASP A 46 -5.83 1.54 -1.54
N ALA A 47 -7.13 1.85 -1.38
CA ALA A 47 -7.91 1.45 -0.20
C ALA A 47 -8.04 -0.09 -0.09
N TRP A 48 -8.34 -0.76 -1.21
CA TRP A 48 -8.44 -2.21 -1.26
C TRP A 48 -7.11 -2.88 -0.90
N LEU A 49 -5.99 -2.39 -1.44
CA LEU A 49 -4.66 -2.92 -1.14
C LEU A 49 -4.28 -2.74 0.33
N CYS A 50 -4.61 -1.61 0.95
CA CYS A 50 -4.41 -1.42 2.38
C CYS A 50 -5.13 -2.49 3.21
N LEU A 51 -6.38 -2.80 2.86
CA LEU A 51 -7.13 -3.87 3.52
C LEU A 51 -6.50 -5.24 3.28
N GLN A 52 -6.12 -5.56 2.04
CA GLN A 52 -5.47 -6.85 1.74
C GLN A 52 -4.15 -7.01 2.49
N LEU A 53 -3.33 -5.97 2.54
CA LEU A 53 -2.10 -5.94 3.31
C LEU A 53 -2.38 -6.16 4.79
N TYR A 54 -3.34 -5.43 5.38
CA TYR A 54 -3.70 -5.61 6.77
C TYR A 54 -4.13 -7.05 7.07
N CYS A 55 -4.92 -7.68 6.20
CA CYS A 55 -5.40 -9.05 6.40
C CYS A 55 -4.31 -10.14 6.25
N LEU A 56 -3.10 -9.81 5.77
CA LEU A 56 -2.02 -10.79 5.68
C LEU A 56 -1.59 -11.26 7.08
N PRO A 57 -1.50 -12.59 7.34
CA PRO A 57 -1.05 -13.12 8.62
C PRO A 57 0.31 -12.55 9.04
N LEU A 58 1.23 -12.41 8.09
CA LEU A 58 2.55 -11.86 8.34
C LEU A 58 2.51 -10.40 8.83
N VAL A 59 1.60 -9.59 8.27
CA VAL A 59 1.39 -8.20 8.70
C VAL A 59 0.75 -8.17 10.07
N GLN A 60 -0.23 -9.05 10.34
CA GLN A 60 -0.86 -9.18 11.66
C GLN A 60 0.14 -9.60 12.74
N GLU A 61 1.00 -10.58 12.46
CA GLU A 61 2.08 -11.01 13.36
C GLU A 61 3.06 -9.87 13.65
N PHE A 62 3.45 -9.11 12.62
CA PHE A 62 4.30 -7.94 12.79
C PHE A 62 3.67 -6.87 13.69
N LEU A 63 2.38 -6.59 13.50
CA LEU A 63 1.63 -5.63 14.32
C LEU A 63 1.48 -6.11 15.79
N ARG A 64 1.23 -7.41 16.01
CA ARG A 64 1.17 -8.00 17.35
C ARG A 64 2.53 -8.02 18.06
N GLY A 65 3.62 -8.17 17.30
CA GLY A 65 5.00 -8.14 17.78
C GLY A 65 5.52 -6.74 18.15
N GLY A 66 4.67 -5.70 18.14
CA GLY A 66 5.03 -4.35 18.55
C GLY A 66 5.63 -3.47 17.46
N GLY A 67 5.58 -3.88 16.18
CA GLY A 67 5.99 -3.05 15.04
C GLY A 67 7.47 -2.63 15.01
N ALA A 68 8.30 -3.17 15.92
CA ALA A 68 9.72 -2.84 15.99
C ALA A 68 10.46 -3.57 14.86
N THR A 69 10.74 -2.86 13.77
CA THR A 69 11.85 -3.25 12.92
C THR A 69 13.10 -3.14 13.79
N THR A 70 13.80 -4.25 14.00
CA THR A 70 15.18 -4.18 14.48
C THR A 70 15.98 -3.44 13.40
N SER A 71 16.05 -2.11 13.53
CA SER A 71 17.12 -1.33 12.91
C SER A 71 18.39 -1.74 13.65
N LYS A 72 19.05 -2.79 13.15
CA LYS A 72 20.49 -2.97 13.37
C LYS A 72 21.19 -2.32 12.17
N GLY A 73 22.16 -1.48 12.52
CA GLY A 73 22.97 -0.66 11.62
C GLY A 73 23.83 -1.45 10.65
#